data_AF-A0AAN4RKC0-F1
#
_entry.id   AF-A0AAN4RKC0-F1
#
_cell.length_a   1.000
_cell.length_b   1.000
_cell.length_c   1.000
_cell.angle_alpha   90.00
_cell.angle_beta   90.00
_cell.angle_gamma   90.00
#
_symmetry.space_group_name_H-M   'P 1'
#
loop_
_entity.id
_entity.type
_entity.pdbx_description
1 polymer ?
#
loop_
_entity_poly.entity_id
_entity_poly.type
_entity_poly.pdbx_seq_one_letter_code
_entity_poly.pdbx_strand_id
1 'polypeptide(L)' 'MSTKYRQLKARGASHREAMTYANSRKSYWRISESKLLHRIFTKEKFKQWKLKDFNEILEK' A
#
# COMPACT_ATOMS: atom_id res chain seq x y z
N MET A 1 12.95 5.97 -9.13
CA MET A 1 11.83 6.90 -8.81
C MET A 1 10.54 6.59 -9.57
N SER A 2 10.58 6.31 -10.88
CA SER A 2 9.33 6.22 -11.68
C SER A 2 8.43 5.04 -11.31
N THR A 3 8.96 3.87 -10.93
CA THR A 3 8.13 2.67 -10.69
C THR A 3 7.26 2.82 -9.45
N LYS A 4 7.82 3.28 -8.32
CA LYS A 4 7.07 3.53 -7.08
C LYS A 4 5.99 4.60 -7.29
N TYR A 5 6.36 5.71 -7.94
CA TYR A 5 5.42 6.77 -8.29
C TYR A 5 4.27 6.25 -9.18
N ARG A 6 4.57 5.55 -10.27
CA ARG A 6 3.57 4.97 -11.18
C ARG A 6 2.64 4.01 -10.46
N GLN A 7 3.19 3.17 -9.57
CA GLN A 7 2.42 2.22 -8.78
C GLN A 7 1.51 2.89 -7.75
N LEU A 8 1.93 3.98 -7.12
CA LEU A 8 1.09 4.77 -6.21
C LEU A 8 -0.02 5.47 -6.98
N LYS A 9 0.30 6.06 -8.14
CA LYS A 9 -0.69 6.69 -9.03
C LYS A 9 -1.75 5.70 -9.53
N ALA A 10 -1.32 4.52 -10.00
CA ALA A 10 -2.21 3.47 -10.50
C ALA A 10 -3.17 2.96 -9.40
N ARG A 11 -2.77 3.06 -8.14
CA ARG A 11 -3.58 2.67 -6.98
C ARG A 11 -4.36 3.83 -6.36
N GLY A 12 -4.44 4.98 -7.04
CA GLY A 12 -5.30 6.10 -6.65
C GLY A 12 -4.65 7.17 -5.76
N ALA A 13 -3.32 7.15 -5.57
CA ALA A 13 -2.65 8.26 -4.88
C ALA A 13 -2.73 9.57 -5.70
N SER A 14 -2.91 10.70 -5.02
CA SER A 14 -2.77 12.01 -5.66
C SER A 14 -1.34 12.21 -6.18
N HIS A 15 -1.16 13.12 -7.15
CA HIS A 15 0.17 13.40 -7.70
C HIS A 15 1.16 13.84 -6.61
N ARG A 16 0.73 14.75 -5.72
CA ARG A 16 1.54 15.26 -4.61
C ARG A 16 1.95 14.15 -3.64
N GLU A 17 0.99 13.34 -3.19
CA GLU A 17 1.27 12.21 -2.30
C GLU A 17 2.23 11.21 -2.95
N ALA A 18 1.97 10.83 -4.21
CA ALA A 18 2.81 9.88 -4.93
C ALA A 18 4.25 10.40 -5.07
N MET A 19 4.44 11.69 -5.36
CA MET A 19 5.76 12.31 -5.47
C MET A 19 6.49 12.33 -4.11
N THR A 20 5.79 12.72 -3.03
CA THR A 20 6.37 12.74 -1.68
C THR A 20 6.80 11.34 -1.22
N TYR A 21 5.98 10.31 -1.43
CA TYR A 21 6.31 8.94 -0.99
C TYR A 21 7.30 8.24 -1.90
N ALA A 22 7.35 8.60 -3.19
CA ALA A 22 8.40 8.16 -4.10
C ALA A 22 9.77 8.68 -3.67
N ASN A 23 9.84 9.97 -3.32
CA ASN A 23 11.08 10.65 -2.93
C ASN A 23 11.43 10.53 -1.43
N SER A 24 10.59 9.87 -0.64
CA SER A 24 10.83 9.69 0.79
C SER A 24 12.09 8.86 1.04
N ARG A 25 13.00 9.39 1.87
CA ARG A 25 14.19 8.68 2.36
C ARG A 25 13.90 7.73 3.53
N LYS A 26 12.64 7.63 3.96
CA LYS A 26 12.25 6.72 5.04
C LYS A 26 12.41 5.27 4.57
N SER A 27 12.91 4.40 5.45
CA SER A 27 13.00 2.96 5.17
C SER A 27 11.62 2.34 4.92
N TYR A 28 11.60 1.20 4.23
CA TYR A 28 10.37 0.50 3.83
C TYR A 28 9.39 0.31 5.00
N TRP A 29 9.88 -0.15 6.15
CA TRP A 29 9.06 -0.40 7.34
C TRP A 29 8.35 0.87 7.88
N ARG A 30 9.05 2.02 7.87
CA ARG A 30 8.43 3.30 8.29
C ARG A 30 7.44 3.83 7.25
N ILE A 31 7.59 3.42 6.00
CA ILE A 31 6.66 3.76 4.94
C ILE A 31 5.42 2.87 5.02
N SER A 32 5.55 1.57 5.29
CA SER A 32 4.40 0.64 5.35
C SER A 32 3.35 1.04 6.38
N GLU A 33 3.75 1.66 7.49
CA GLU A 33 2.84 2.17 8.54
C GLU A 33 2.16 3.51 8.17
N SER A 34 2.39 4.04 6.97
CA SER A 34 1.86 5.34 6.60
C SER A 34 0.37 5.32 6.28
N LYS A 35 -0.32 6.41 6.63
CA LYS A 35 -1.74 6.62 6.34
C LYS A 35 -2.08 6.45 4.85
N LEU A 36 -1.19 6.87 3.96
CA LEU A 36 -1.37 6.72 2.52
C LEU A 36 -1.42 5.25 2.12
N LEU A 37 -0.48 4.43 2.62
CA LEU A 37 -0.41 3.03 2.27
C LEU A 37 -1.54 2.23 2.90
N HIS A 38 -1.93 2.50 4.15
CA HIS A 38 -3.12 1.88 4.73
C HIS A 38 -4.42 2.20 3.96
N ARG A 39 -4.54 3.43 3.41
CA ARG A 39 -5.67 3.79 2.55
C ARG A 39 -5.66 3.04 1.22
N ILE A 40 -4.49 2.84 0.64
CA ILE A 40 -4.34 2.16 -0.66
C ILE A 40 -4.49 0.64 -0.53
N PHE A 41 -3.88 0.07 0.50
CA PHE A 41 -3.77 -1.36 0.74
C PHE A 41 -4.76 -1.77 1.85
N THR A 42 -6.05 -1.78 1.50
CA THR A 42 -7.12 -2.23 2.40
C THR A 42 -7.22 -3.75 2.43
N LYS A 43 -7.80 -4.30 3.49
CA LYS A 43 -8.08 -5.75 3.60
C LYS A 43 -8.87 -6.28 2.41
N GLU A 44 -9.82 -5.50 1.90
CA GLU A 44 -10.61 -5.83 0.71
C GLU A 44 -9.74 -6.00 -0.54
N LYS A 45 -8.74 -5.13 -0.74
CA LYS A 45 -7.78 -5.26 -1.85
C LYS A 45 -6.93 -6.51 -1.71
N PHE A 46 -6.53 -6.86 -0.50
CA PHE A 46 -5.81 -8.12 -0.26
C PHE A 46 -6.68 -9.35 -0.55
N LYS A 47 -7.96 -9.32 -0.16
CA LYS A 47 -8.94 -10.36 -0.53
C LYS A 47 -9.14 -10.45 -2.05
N GLN A 48 -9.18 -9.32 -2.76
CA GLN A 48 -9.22 -9.28 -4.22
C GLN A 48 -7.99 -9.97 -4.85
N TRP A 49 -6.83 -9.86 -4.21
CA TRP A 49 -5.61 -10.58 -4.62
C TRP A 49 -5.53 -12.02 -4.11
N LYS A 50 -6.64 -12.57 -3.61
CA LYS A 50 -6.74 -13.93 -3.07
C LYS A 50 -5.84 -14.19 -1.86
N LEU A 51 -5.42 -13.15 -1.14
CA LEU A 51 -4.82 -13.34 0.18
C LEU A 51 -5.94 -13.71 1.16
N LYS A 52 -5.75 -14.85 1.83
CA LYS A 52 -6.63 -15.31 2.90
C LYS A 52 -6.30 -14.56 4.18
N ASP A 53 -7.32 -14.22 4.96
CA ASP A 53 -7.10 -13.72 6.31
C ASP A 53 -6.59 -14.87 7.19
N PHE A 54 -5.67 -14.56 8.09
CA PHE A 54 -5.07 -15.56 8.98
C PHE A 54 -6.09 -16.07 9.99
N ASN A 55 -6.96 -15.20 10.50
CA ASN A 55 -8.02 -15.61 11.42
C ASN A 55 -9.03 -16.55 10.74
N GLU A 56 -9.38 -16.27 9.48
CA GLU A 56 -10.25 -17.15 8.67
C GLU A 56 -9.62 -18.54 8.41
N ILE A 57 -8.28 -18.64 8.48
CA ILE A 57 -7.56 -19.92 8.38
C ILE A 57 -7.56 -20.66 9.71
N LEU A 58 -7.36 -19.94 10.82
CA LEU A 58 -7.24 -20.53 12.16
C LEU A 58 -8.57 -21.03 12.73
N GLU A 59 -9.68 -20.39 12.38
CA GLU A 59 -11.02 -20.77 12.84
C GLU A 59 -11.63 -21.97 12.07
N LYS A 60 -10.87 -22.57 11.15
CA LYS A 60 -11.23 -23.77 10.38
C LYS A 60 -10.55 -25.02 10.90
#